data_AF-A0A6A5WGT0-F1
#
_entry.id   AF-A0A6A5WGT0-F1
#
_cell.length_a   1.000
_cell.length_b   1.000
_cell.length_c   1.000
_cell.angle_alpha   90.00
_cell.angle_beta   90.00
_cell.angle_gamma   90.00
#
_symmetry.space_group_name_H-M   'P 1'
#
loop_
_entity.id
_entity.type
_entity.pdbx_description
1 polymer ?
#
loop_
_entity_poly.entity_id
_entity_poly.type
_entity_poly.pdbx_seq_one_letter_code
_entity_poly.pdbx_strand_id
1 'polypeptide(L)'
;MVDGRRHLRQEKLAASIHLTRSFTSPISFKMLDRLVGLSMLIAASAVFLYYTIWTLFMPFVDEDHALHSLFPPRVWAIRIPVILIILFTTVVGSFLSVVMIRSNRKKALKAKQKKST
;
A
#
# COMPACT_ATOMS: atom_id res chain seq x y z
N MET A 1 41.93 45.70 12.51
CA MET A 1 41.02 45.47 13.66
C MET A 1 39.61 45.02 13.20
N VAL A 2 39.50 44.12 12.19
CA VAL A 2 38.22 43.67 11.57
C VAL A 2 38.10 42.13 11.56
N ASP A 3 38.94 41.44 12.33
CA ASP A 3 39.04 39.98 12.25
C ASP A 3 38.29 39.25 13.37
N GLY A 4 38.40 39.73 14.62
CA GLY A 4 37.76 39.09 15.77
C GLY A 4 36.22 39.03 15.72
N ARG A 5 35.57 39.96 15.00
CA ARG A 5 34.09 40.00 14.87
C ARG A 5 33.54 39.02 13.82
N ARG A 6 34.40 38.42 12.99
CA ARG A 6 33.99 37.42 11.98
C ARG A 6 33.97 36.01 12.59
N HIS A 7 34.91 35.69 13.48
CA HIS A 7 34.94 34.42 14.20
C HIS A 7 33.74 34.22 15.13
N LEU A 8 33.38 35.25 15.91
CA LEU A 8 32.19 35.22 16.78
C LEU A 8 30.87 35.05 16.03
N ARG A 9 30.82 35.52 14.78
CA ARG A 9 29.62 35.40 13.93
C ARG A 9 29.51 33.98 13.36
N GLN A 10 30.63 33.37 13.02
CA GLN A 10 30.68 31.98 12.54
C GLN A 10 30.34 30.97 13.64
N GLU A 11 30.79 31.20 14.87
CA GLU A 11 30.41 30.33 16.00
C GLU A 11 28.92 30.43 16.33
N LYS A 12 28.33 31.64 16.28
CA LYS A 12 26.88 31.81 16.45
C LYS A 12 26.08 31.19 15.29
N LEU A 13 26.57 31.28 14.06
CA LEU A 13 25.96 30.63 12.90
C LEU A 13 26.05 29.11 13.01
N ALA A 14 27.21 28.57 13.40
CA ALA A 14 27.40 27.14 13.64
C ALA A 14 26.53 26.63 14.80
N ALA A 15 26.45 27.38 15.90
CA ALA A 15 25.59 27.05 17.04
C ALA A 15 24.10 27.06 16.66
N SER A 16 23.67 28.01 15.82
CA SER A 16 22.28 28.10 15.35
C SER A 16 21.91 26.98 14.36
N ILE A 17 22.86 26.55 13.52
CA ILE A 17 22.69 25.42 12.61
C ILE A 17 22.62 24.09 13.38
N HIS A 18 23.40 23.92 14.45
CA HIS A 18 23.35 22.73 15.30
C HIS A 18 22.07 22.65 16.15
N LEU A 19 21.53 23.79 16.63
CA LEU A 19 20.31 23.83 17.43
C LEU A 19 19.03 23.52 16.63
N THR A 20 19.08 23.67 15.30
CA THR A 20 17.95 23.42 14.40
C THR A 20 17.83 21.93 14.00
N ARG A 21 18.84 21.11 14.29
CA ARG A 21 18.89 19.71 13.87
C ARG A 21 18.32 18.71 14.90
N SER A 22 17.93 19.17 16.09
CA SER A 22 17.50 18.30 17.20
C SER A 22 15.99 18.06 17.29
N PHE A 23 15.16 18.64 16.40
CA PHE A 23 13.70 18.53 16.50
C PHE A 23 13.04 17.46 15.61
N THR A 24 13.78 16.43 15.22
CA THR A 24 13.17 15.24 14.62
C THR A 24 13.68 14.02 15.36
N SER A 25 13.05 13.69 16.48
CA SER A 25 13.18 12.36 17.06
C SER A 25 12.79 11.34 15.98
N PRO A 26 13.64 10.36 15.63
CA PRO A 26 13.16 9.19 14.92
C PRO A 26 12.20 8.50 15.89
N ILE A 27 10.89 8.71 15.69
CA ILE A 27 9.85 7.96 16.39
C ILE A 27 10.25 6.49 16.23
N SER A 28 10.57 5.82 17.35
CA SER A 28 11.02 4.44 17.37
C SER A 28 9.84 3.53 16.98
N PHE A 29 9.56 3.49 15.68
CA PHE A 29 8.44 2.80 15.07
C PHE A 29 8.66 1.29 15.00
N LYS A 30 9.90 0.81 15.19
CA LYS A 30 10.30 -0.59 14.98
C LYS A 30 9.46 -1.63 15.75
N MET A 31 9.05 -1.35 16.98
CA MET A 31 8.23 -2.28 17.77
C MET A 31 6.76 -2.22 17.37
N LEU A 32 6.26 -1.01 17.05
CA LEU A 32 4.90 -0.79 16.58
C LEU A 32 4.71 -1.42 15.19
N ASP A 33 5.67 -1.28 14.28
CA ASP A 33 5.69 -1.91 12.96
C ASP A 33 5.58 -3.43 13.06
N ARG A 34 6.34 -4.04 13.98
CA ARG A 34 6.30 -5.49 14.21
C ARG A 34 4.97 -5.93 14.82
N LEU A 35 4.40 -5.16 15.74
CA LEU A 35 3.11 -5.46 16.36
C LEU A 35 1.97 -5.35 15.35
N VAL A 36 1.99 -4.30 14.51
CA VAL A 36 1.03 -4.13 13.42
C VAL A 36 1.17 -5.28 12.43
N GLY A 37 2.40 -5.62 12.03
CA GLY A 37 2.66 -6.77 11.16
C GLY A 37 2.14 -8.09 11.74
N LEU A 38 2.35 -8.34 13.03
CA LEU A 38 1.85 -9.53 13.72
C LEU A 38 0.31 -9.53 13.78
N SER A 39 -0.30 -8.40 14.14
CA SER A 39 -1.75 -8.27 14.21
C SER A 39 -2.41 -8.50 12.84
N MET A 40 -1.80 -7.96 11.79
CA MET A 40 -2.26 -8.11 10.42
C MET A 40 -2.06 -9.55 9.93
N LEU A 41 -1.00 -10.23 10.36
CA LEU A 41 -0.78 -11.65 10.07
C LEU A 41 -1.83 -12.53 10.74
N ILE A 42 -2.10 -12.33 12.03
CA ILE A 42 -3.13 -13.09 12.76
C ILE A 42 -4.51 -12.83 12.15
N ALA A 43 -4.85 -11.58 11.87
CA ALA A 43 -6.11 -11.23 11.23
C ALA A 43 -6.24 -11.88 9.84
N ALA A 44 -5.19 -11.82 9.02
CA ALA A 44 -5.16 -12.47 7.72
C ALA A 44 -5.32 -14.00 7.84
N SER A 45 -4.63 -14.64 8.78
CA SER A 45 -4.75 -16.07 9.04
C SER A 45 -6.16 -16.46 9.48
N ALA A 46 -6.79 -15.68 10.38
CA ALA A 46 -8.16 -15.92 10.84
C ALA A 46 -9.17 -15.81 9.68
N VAL A 47 -9.07 -14.74 8.87
CA VAL A 47 -9.92 -14.54 7.69
C VAL A 47 -9.70 -15.66 6.67
N PHE A 48 -8.45 -16.06 6.42
CA PHE A 48 -8.11 -17.14 5.49
C PHE A 48 -8.69 -18.48 5.94
N LEU A 49 -8.55 -18.85 7.22
CA LEU A 49 -9.10 -20.07 7.77
C LEU A 49 -10.62 -20.07 7.71
N TYR A 50 -11.26 -18.96 8.13
CA TYR A 50 -12.71 -18.80 8.05
C TYR A 50 -13.21 -18.97 6.61
N TYR A 51 -12.54 -18.32 5.65
CA TYR A 51 -12.90 -18.40 4.24
C TYR A 51 -12.65 -19.79 3.64
N THR A 52 -11.55 -20.45 4.00
CA THR A 52 -11.20 -21.79 3.53
C THR A 52 -12.18 -22.83 4.06
N ILE A 53 -12.51 -22.78 5.36
CA ILE A 53 -13.52 -23.66 5.96
C ILE A 53 -14.88 -23.37 5.32
N TRP A 54 -15.27 -22.10 5.18
CA TRP A 54 -16.55 -21.75 4.58
C TRP A 54 -16.67 -22.18 3.11
N THR A 55 -15.59 -22.11 2.31
CA THR A 55 -15.62 -22.51 0.89
C THR A 55 -15.47 -24.01 0.66
N LEU A 56 -14.60 -24.70 1.42
CA LEU A 56 -14.33 -26.13 1.26
C LEU A 56 -15.25 -27.03 2.08
N PHE A 57 -15.75 -26.56 3.23
CA PHE A 57 -16.55 -27.38 4.15
C PHE A 57 -18.06 -27.28 3.88
N MET A 58 -18.55 -26.13 3.38
CA MET A 58 -19.97 -26.00 2.98
C MET A 58 -20.48 -26.98 1.89
N PRO A 59 -19.71 -27.47 0.90
CA PRO A 59 -20.22 -28.49 -0.02
C PRO A 59 -20.50 -29.84 0.64
N PHE A 60 -20.08 -30.05 1.89
CA PHE A 60 -20.28 -31.29 2.65
C PHE A 60 -21.33 -31.15 3.79
N VAL A 61 -21.95 -29.98 3.93
CA VAL A 61 -23.01 -29.72 4.93
C VAL A 61 -24.37 -29.69 4.24
N ASP A 62 -25.28 -30.58 4.66
CA ASP A 62 -26.64 -30.69 4.13
C ASP A 62 -27.48 -29.43 4.38
N GLU A 63 -28.35 -29.09 3.43
CA GLU A 63 -29.11 -27.82 3.41
C GLU A 63 -30.09 -27.64 4.59
N ASP A 64 -30.46 -28.73 5.28
CA ASP A 64 -31.51 -28.76 6.31
C ASP A 64 -31.02 -28.61 7.77
N HIS A 65 -29.76 -28.18 7.98
CA HIS A 65 -29.21 -27.98 9.33
C HIS A 65 -29.32 -26.53 9.82
N ALA A 66 -29.64 -26.33 11.10
CA ALA A 66 -29.67 -25.01 11.78
C ALA A 66 -28.35 -24.22 11.69
N LEU A 67 -27.25 -24.85 11.27
CA LEU A 67 -25.98 -24.21 10.96
C LEU A 67 -26.06 -23.25 9.76
N HIS A 68 -27.08 -23.38 8.90
CA HIS A 68 -27.31 -22.48 7.77
C HIS A 68 -27.64 -21.03 8.17
N SER A 69 -28.11 -20.78 9.38
CA SER A 69 -28.34 -19.41 9.85
C SER A 69 -27.08 -18.73 10.38
N LEU A 70 -26.05 -19.50 10.74
CA LEU A 70 -24.79 -19.01 11.29
C LEU A 70 -23.73 -18.76 10.20
N PHE A 71 -23.89 -19.35 9.01
CA PHE A 71 -23.01 -19.15 7.86
C PHE A 71 -23.71 -18.37 6.75
N PRO A 72 -23.06 -17.37 6.12
CA PRO A 72 -23.64 -16.69 4.96
C PRO A 72 -24.00 -17.69 3.85
N PRO A 73 -25.13 -17.49 3.13
CA PRO A 73 -25.60 -18.41 2.09
C PRO A 73 -24.51 -18.77 1.08
N ARG A 74 -24.48 -20.04 0.63
CA ARG A 74 -23.55 -20.60 -0.38
C ARG A 74 -23.27 -19.68 -1.56
N VAL A 75 -24.27 -18.93 -1.99
CA VAL A 75 -24.19 -17.96 -3.08
C VAL A 75 -23.06 -16.94 -2.89
N TRP A 76 -22.77 -16.52 -1.64
CA TRP A 76 -21.72 -15.56 -1.34
C TRP A 76 -20.31 -16.13 -1.49
N ALA A 77 -20.11 -17.44 -1.28
CA ALA A 77 -18.81 -18.10 -1.43
C ALA A 77 -18.30 -18.02 -2.88
N ILE A 78 -19.22 -18.01 -3.84
CA ILE A 78 -18.93 -17.89 -5.28
C ILE A 78 -18.84 -16.42 -5.71
N ARG A 79 -19.65 -15.52 -5.14
CA ARG A 79 -19.67 -14.10 -5.53
C ARG A 79 -18.40 -13.35 -5.12
N ILE A 80 -17.84 -13.64 -3.94
CA ILE A 80 -16.66 -12.93 -3.43
C ILE A 80 -15.45 -13.06 -4.37
N PRO A 81 -15.04 -14.27 -4.82
CA PRO A 81 -13.93 -14.41 -5.77
C PRO A 81 -14.21 -13.72 -7.10
N VAL A 82 -15.43 -13.83 -7.62
CA VAL A 82 -15.82 -13.25 -8.91
C VAL A 82 -15.72 -11.72 -8.89
N ILE A 83 -16.27 -11.08 -7.86
CA ILE A 83 -16.19 -9.62 -7.70
C ILE A 83 -14.73 -9.18 -7.56
N LEU A 84 -13.92 -9.93 -6.80
CA LEU A 84 -12.51 -9.62 -6.60
C LEU A 84 -11.72 -9.67 -7.92
N ILE A 85 -11.95 -10.70 -8.75
CA ILE A 85 -11.31 -10.84 -10.06
C ILE A 85 -11.73 -9.70 -10.99
N ILE A 86 -13.02 -9.36 -11.05
CA ILE A 86 -13.51 -8.27 -11.90
C ILE A 86 -12.90 -6.93 -11.46
N LEU A 87 -12.89 -6.62 -10.17
CA LEU A 87 -12.24 -5.42 -9.65
C LEU A 87 -10.75 -5.40 -9.97
N PHE A 88 -10.05 -6.51 -9.72
CA PHE A 88 -8.61 -6.60 -9.94
C PHE A 88 -8.25 -6.41 -11.41
N THR A 89 -8.94 -7.12 -12.30
CA THR A 89 -8.74 -7.01 -13.76
C THR A 89 -9.10 -5.62 -14.27
N THR A 90 -10.15 -4.99 -13.75
CA THR A 90 -10.53 -3.61 -14.10
C THR A 90 -9.44 -2.62 -13.70
N VAL A 91 -8.91 -2.74 -12.48
CA VAL A 91 -7.84 -1.86 -11.96
C VAL A 91 -6.55 -2.06 -12.76
N VAL A 92 -6.12 -3.30 -12.96
CA VAL A 92 -4.90 -3.62 -13.71
C VAL A 92 -5.02 -3.20 -15.18
N GLY A 93 -6.15 -3.49 -15.83
CA GLY A 93 -6.42 -3.10 -17.21
C GLY A 93 -6.44 -1.59 -17.40
N SER A 94 -7.07 -0.86 -16.47
CA SER A 94 -7.09 0.61 -16.48
C SER A 94 -5.70 1.19 -16.31
N PHE A 95 -4.92 0.67 -15.35
CA PHE A 95 -3.56 1.13 -15.10
C PHE A 95 -2.64 0.89 -16.31
N LEU A 96 -2.67 -0.31 -16.89
CA LEU A 96 -1.89 -0.66 -18.08
C LEU A 96 -2.25 0.25 -19.26
N SER A 97 -3.55 0.46 -19.50
CA SER A 97 -4.03 1.36 -20.56
C SER A 97 -3.46 2.77 -20.41
N VAL A 98 -3.52 3.34 -19.20
CA VAL A 98 -2.98 4.68 -18.91
C VAL A 98 -1.46 4.73 -19.10
N VAL A 99 -0.71 3.75 -18.61
CA VAL A 99 0.75 3.70 -18.74
C VAL A 99 1.19 3.56 -20.19
N MET A 100 0.51 2.70 -20.97
CA MET A 100 0.80 2.53 -22.40
C MET A 100 0.51 3.81 -23.19
N ILE A 101 -0.62 4.47 -22.95
CA ILE A 101 -0.96 5.75 -23.60
C ILE A 101 0.09 6.82 -23.26
N ARG A 102 0.51 6.92 -21.99
CA ARG A 102 1.48 7.92 -21.54
C ARG A 102 2.89 7.64 -22.07
N SER A 103 3.27 6.37 -22.20
CA SER A 103 4.54 5.94 -22.79
C SER A 103 4.58 6.18 -24.31
N ASN A 104 3.50 5.85 -25.04
CA ASN A 104 3.40 6.11 -26.47
C ASN A 104 3.36 7.61 -26.82
N ARG A 105 2.68 8.45 -26.02
CA ARG A 105 2.71 9.91 -26.22
C ARG A 105 4.12 10.48 -26.15
N LYS A 106 4.94 10.03 -25.19
CA LYS A 106 6.34 10.48 -25.05
C LYS A 106 7.20 10.04 -26.25
N LYS A 107 7.00 8.82 -26.75
CA LYS A 107 7.72 8.32 -27.95
C LYS A 107 7.29 9.07 -29.21
N ALA A 108 5.99 9.34 -29.38
CA ALA A 108 5.45 10.06 -30.53
C ALA A 108 5.93 11.53 -30.58
N LEU A 109 6.02 12.21 -29.44
CA LEU A 109 6.52 13.60 -29.37
C LEU A 109 8.02 13.70 -29.74
N LYS A 110 8.84 12.75 -29.26
CA LYS A 110 10.26 12.68 -29.63
C LYS A 110 10.46 12.35 -31.11
N ALA A 111 9.62 11.47 -31.68
CA ALA A 111 9.65 11.17 -33.10
C ALA A 111 9.23 12.38 -33.96
N LYS A 112 8.29 13.21 -33.48
CA LYS A 112 7.92 14.48 -34.16
C LYS A 112 9.04 15.52 -34.10
N GLN A 113 9.71 15.68 -32.95
CA GLN A 113 10.85 16.61 -32.81
C GLN A 113 12.04 16.23 -33.68
N LYS A 114 12.31 14.93 -33.84
CA LYS A 114 13.41 14.43 -34.69
C LYS A 114 13.13 14.54 -36.20
N LYS A 115 11.88 14.81 -36.59
CA LYS A 115 11.46 15.01 -37.99
C LYS A 115 11.39 16.49 -38.39
N SER A 116 11.54 17.40 -37.43
CA SER A 116 11.52 18.86 -37.63
C SER A 116 12.90 19.52 -37.43
N THR A 117 13.96 18.72 -37.39
CA THR A 117 15.37 19.15 -37.44
C THR A 117 16.02 18.44 -38.60
#